data_AF-A0AAI8MGK9-F1
#
_entry.id   AF-A0AAI8MGK9-F1
#
_cell.length_a   1.000
_cell.length_b   1.000
_cell.length_c   1.000
_cell.angle_alpha   90.00
_cell.angle_beta   90.00
_cell.angle_gamma   90.00
#
_symmetry.space_group_name_H-M   'P 1'
#
loop_
_entity.id
_entity.type
_entity.pdbx_description
1 polymer ?
#
loop_
_entity_poly.entity_id
_entity_poly.type
_entity_poly.pdbx_seq_one_letter_code
_entity_poly.pdbx_strand_id
1 'polypeptide(L)'
;MLPTTILIDDAPRCVVRPTDSKDLNRFIRNGKAFLLAERADGKITHRPANESELGHWRNGLALHEAWGGSEDDFFGLPLPG
;
A
#
# COMPACT_ATOMS: atom_id res chain seq x y z
N MET A 1 11.22 3.49 -2.90
CA MET A 1 10.41 4.04 -4.03
C MET A 1 9.45 5.12 -3.52
N LEU A 2 8.71 5.79 -4.41
CA LEU A 2 7.58 6.65 -4.00
C LEU A 2 6.39 5.79 -3.54
N PRO A 3 5.50 6.34 -2.68
CA PRO A 3 4.24 5.69 -2.34
C PRO A 3 3.45 5.25 -3.57
N THR A 4 3.03 4.00 -3.55
CA THR A 4 2.41 3.25 -4.65
C THR A 4 1.09 2.67 -4.16
N THR A 5 0.02 2.95 -4.87
CA THR A 5 -1.31 2.41 -4.59
C THR A 5 -1.48 1.08 -5.31
N ILE A 6 -1.90 0.05 -4.56
CA ILE A 6 -2.34 -1.24 -5.09
C ILE A 6 -3.84 -1.16 -5.35
N LEU A 7 -4.26 -1.63 -6.51
CA LEU A 7 -5.67 -1.66 -6.92
C LEU A 7 -6.11 -3.09 -7.18
N ILE A 8 -7.40 -3.34 -6.93
CA ILE A 8 -8.09 -4.59 -7.22
C ILE A 8 -9.28 -4.23 -8.11
N ASP A 9 -9.22 -4.64 -9.37
CA ASP A 9 -10.19 -4.23 -10.40
C ASP A 9 -10.36 -2.70 -10.43
N ASP A 10 -9.22 -2.00 -10.48
CA ASP A 10 -9.10 -0.54 -10.50
C ASP A 10 -9.61 0.20 -9.26
N ALA A 11 -10.07 -0.51 -8.23
CA ALA A 11 -10.41 0.07 -6.92
C ALA A 11 -9.18 0.10 -5.99
N PRO A 12 -8.81 1.24 -5.39
CA PRO A 12 -7.71 1.33 -4.43
C PRO A 12 -7.92 0.41 -3.22
N ARG A 13 -6.91 -0.38 -2.87
CA ARG A 13 -6.95 -1.31 -1.72
C ARG A 13 -5.99 -0.91 -0.61
N CYS A 14 -4.77 -0.53 -0.97
CA CYS A 14 -3.78 -0.04 -0.02
C CYS A 14 -2.76 0.87 -0.70
N VAL A 15 -2.10 1.70 0.10
CA VAL A 15 -0.98 2.53 -0.32
C VAL A 15 0.27 2.07 0.44
N VAL A 16 1.33 1.75 -0.30
CA VAL A 16 2.57 1.16 0.22
C VAL A 16 3.80 1.89 -0.32
N ARG A 17 4.90 1.89 0.43
CA ARG A 17 6.18 2.46 0.02
C ARG A 17 7.26 1.37 0.01
N PRO A 18 7.27 0.50 -1.02
CA PRO A 18 8.33 -0.50 -1.16
C PRO A 18 9.69 0.16 -1.35
N THR A 19 10.73 -0.52 -0.88
CA THR A 19 12.12 -0.05 -1.04
C THR A 19 12.51 -0.03 -2.53
N ASP A 20 12.21 -1.12 -3.25
CA ASP A 20 12.43 -1.30 -4.68
C ASP A 20 11.33 -2.14 -5.35
N SER A 21 11.46 -2.36 -6.67
CA SER A 21 10.49 -3.16 -7.42
C SER A 21 10.46 -4.64 -7.02
N LYS A 22 11.54 -5.18 -6.45
CA LYS A 22 11.56 -6.58 -5.97
C LYS A 22 10.72 -6.72 -4.72
N ASP A 23 10.82 -5.75 -3.81
CA ASP A 23 10.02 -5.65 -2.59
C ASP A 23 8.53 -5.50 -2.92
N LEU A 24 8.19 -4.63 -3.88
CA LEU A 24 6.82 -4.51 -4.38
C LEU A 24 6.26 -5.84 -4.92
N ASN A 25 7.01 -6.50 -5.80
CA ASN A 25 6.60 -7.78 -6.38
C ASN A 25 6.48 -8.91 -5.33
N ARG A 26 7.32 -8.86 -4.29
CA ARG A 26 7.23 -9.78 -3.15
C ARG A 26 5.96 -9.53 -2.35
N PHE A 27 5.61 -8.28 -2.07
CA PHE A 27 4.36 -7.94 -1.40
C PHE A 27 3.13 -8.38 -2.21
N ILE A 28 3.07 -8.10 -3.51
CA ILE A 28 1.94 -8.52 -4.36
C ILE A 28 1.75 -10.05 -4.34
N ARG A 29 2.85 -10.79 -4.35
CA ARG A 29 2.82 -12.26 -4.31
C ARG A 29 2.38 -12.80 -2.95
N ASN A 30 3.00 -12.33 -1.87
CA ASN A 30 2.78 -12.86 -0.52
C ASN A 30 1.48 -12.33 0.09
N GLY A 31 1.11 -11.09 -0.22
CA GLY A 31 -0.10 -10.41 0.22
C GLY A 31 -1.34 -10.75 -0.59
N LYS A 32 -1.28 -11.68 -1.56
CA LYS A 32 -2.39 -11.99 -2.47
C LYS A 32 -3.69 -12.32 -1.73
N ALA A 33 -3.62 -13.08 -0.63
CA ALA A 33 -4.79 -13.41 0.19
C ALA A 33 -5.42 -12.17 0.85
N PHE A 34 -4.61 -11.20 1.30
CA PHE A 34 -5.09 -9.93 1.85
C PHE A 34 -5.68 -9.02 0.77
N LEU A 35 -5.04 -8.97 -0.40
CA LEU A 35 -5.44 -8.15 -1.53
C LEU A 35 -6.76 -8.63 -2.16
N LEU A 36 -6.97 -9.95 -2.25
CA LEU A 36 -8.11 -10.56 -2.93
C LEU A 36 -9.21 -11.06 -1.96
N ALA A 37 -9.14 -10.72 -0.67
CA ALA A 37 -10.03 -11.26 0.35
C ALA A 37 -11.54 -11.15 0.01
N GLU A 38 -11.95 -10.03 -0.57
CA GLU A 38 -13.35 -9.77 -0.96
C GLU A 38 -13.60 -10.00 -2.46
N ARG A 39 -12.53 -10.24 -3.24
CA ARG A 39 -12.55 -10.36 -4.70
C ARG A 39 -11.54 -11.41 -5.12
N ALA A 40 -11.87 -12.68 -4.91
CA ALA A 40 -10.96 -13.81 -5.10
C ALA A 40 -10.34 -13.87 -6.51
N ASP A 41 -11.11 -13.46 -7.52
CA ASP A 41 -10.71 -13.43 -8.93
C ASP A 41 -10.28 -12.03 -9.42
N GLY A 42 -10.16 -11.07 -8.50
CA GLY A 42 -9.83 -9.69 -8.83
C GLY A 42 -8.44 -9.54 -9.43
N LYS A 43 -8.30 -8.59 -10.35
CA LYS A 43 -7.02 -8.27 -10.99
C LYS A 43 -6.24 -7.27 -10.13
N ILE A 44 -5.04 -7.67 -9.72
CA ILE A 44 -4.11 -6.80 -8.99
C ILE A 44 -3.34 -5.93 -10.00
N THR A 45 -3.42 -4.62 -9.82
CA THR A 45 -2.58 -3.63 -10.53
C THR A 45 -1.98 -2.65 -9.53
N HIS A 46 -1.07 -1.77 -9.98
CA HIS A 46 -0.51 -0.73 -9.13
C HIS A 46 -0.20 0.55 -9.92
N ARG A 47 -0.24 1.70 -9.25
CA ARG A 47 0.16 3.00 -9.81
C ARG A 47 0.74 3.90 -8.72
N PRO A 48 1.41 5.02 -9.06
CA PRO A 48 1.74 6.04 -8.07
C PRO A 48 0.50 6.50 -7.29
N ALA A 49 0.69 6.77 -5.99
CA ALA A 49 -0.38 7.28 -5.14
C ALA A 49 -0.84 8.66 -5.63
N ASN A 50 -2.16 8.88 -5.64
CA ASN A 50 -2.71 10.22 -5.85
C ASN A 50 -2.64 11.04 -4.55
N GLU A 51 -3.06 12.31 -4.60
CA GLU A 51 -2.96 13.23 -3.46
C GLU A 51 -3.74 12.75 -2.23
N SER A 52 -4.95 12.21 -2.42
CA SER A 52 -5.77 11.68 -1.33
C SER A 52 -5.12 10.46 -0.66
N GLU A 53 -4.67 9.49 -1.46
CA GLU A 53 -4.00 8.28 -1.00
C GLU A 53 -2.66 8.60 -0.31
N LEU A 54 -1.94 9.60 -0.82
CA LEU A 54 -0.73 10.11 -0.20
C LEU A 54 -1.03 10.79 1.14
N GLY A 55 -2.15 11.50 1.25
CA GLY A 55 -2.65 12.06 2.50
C GLY A 55 -2.90 10.97 3.55
N HIS A 56 -3.56 9.88 3.16
CA HIS A 56 -3.73 8.71 4.02
C HIS A 56 -2.38 8.12 4.46
N TRP A 57 -1.46 7.90 3.51
CA TRP A 57 -0.13 7.37 3.80
C TRP A 57 0.63 8.24 4.82
N ARG A 58 0.64 9.57 4.63
CA ARG A 58 1.28 10.53 5.53
C ARG A 58 0.68 10.50 6.93
N ASN A 59 -0.65 10.37 7.06
CA ASN A 59 -1.29 10.24 8.36
C ASN A 59 -0.89 8.95 9.09
N GLY A 60 -0.79 7.84 8.35
CA GLY A 60 -0.30 6.58 8.89
C GLY A 60 1.16 6.65 9.33
N LEU A 61 2.02 7.29 8.52
CA LEU A 61 3.40 7.54 8.87
C LEU A 61 3.51 8.39 10.14
N ALA A 62 2.77 9.50 10.22
CA ALA A 62 2.80 10.38 11.39
C ALA A 62 2.38 9.64 12.67
N LEU A 63 1.41 8.73 12.58
CA LEU A 63 1.04 7.87 13.71
C LEU A 63 2.16 6.88 14.07
N HIS A 64 2.83 6.29 13.08
CA HIS A 64 3.95 5.37 13.29
C HIS A 64 5.15 6.07 13.95
N GLU A 65 5.49 7.27 13.48
CA GLU A 65 6.54 8.11 14.06
C GLU A 65 6.19 8.57 15.48
N ALA A 66 4.92 8.87 15.77
CA ALA A 66 4.48 9.22 17.12
C ALA A 66 4.67 8.09 18.14
N TRP A 67 4.69 6.83 17.69
CA TRP A 67 5.04 5.66 18.51
C TRP A 67 6.57 5.44 18.64
N GLY A 68 7.38 6.17 17.85
CA GLY A 68 8.84 6.05 17.80
C GLY A 68 9.36 5.22 16.64
N GLY A 69 8.52 4.89 15.66
CA GLY A 69 8.94 4.24 14.41
C GLY A 69 9.68 5.20 13.46
N SER A 70 10.14 4.65 12.33
CA SER A 70 10.85 5.41 11.30
C SER A 70 10.14 5.34 9.95
N GLU A 71 10.38 6.31 9.07
CA GLU A 71 9.85 6.29 7.70
C GLU A 71 10.34 5.07 6.90
N ASP A 72 11.57 4.62 7.16
CA ASP A 72 12.19 3.50 6.46
C ASP A 72 11.56 2.15 6.84
N ASP A 73 11.01 2.06 8.06
CA ASP A 73 10.30 0.89 8.55
C ASP A 73 8.79 0.92 8.25
N PHE A 74 8.28 2.06 7.77
CA PHE A 74 6.85 2.24 7.49
C PHE A 74 6.47 1.74 6.09
N PHE A 75 5.96 0.51 6.02
CA PHE A 75 5.60 -0.10 4.75
C PHE A 75 4.36 0.50 4.08
N GLY A 76 3.29 0.80 4.83
CA GLY A 76 2.04 1.32 4.26
C GLY A 76 0.79 0.92 5.05
N LEU A 77 -0.38 1.19 4.47
CA LEU A 77 -1.67 1.00 5.13
C LEU A 77 -2.83 0.72 4.15
N PRO A 78 -3.90 0.04 4.62
CA PRO A 78 -5.12 -0.14 3.84
C PRO A 78 -5.83 1.19 3.62
N LEU A 79 -6.39 1.37 2.43
CA LEU A 79 -7.22 2.52 2.12
C LEU A 79 -8.68 2.24 2.50
N PRO A 80 -9.44 3.26 2.95
CA PRO A 80 -10.88 3.11 3.12
C PRO A 80 -11.52 2.76 1.77
N GLY A 81 -12.41 1.76 1.79
CA GLY A 81 -13.16 1.29 0.63
C GLY A 81 -14.33 2.20 0.24
#